data_AF-F3Y8P2-F1
#
_entry.id   AF-F3Y8P2-F1
#
_cell.length_a   1.000
_cell.length_b   1.000
_cell.length_c   1.000
_cell.angle_alpha   90.00
_cell.angle_beta   90.00
_cell.angle_gamma   90.00
#
_symmetry.space_group_name_H-M   'P 1'
#
loop_
_entity.id
_entity.type
_entity.pdbx_description
1 polymer ?
#
loop_
_entity_poly.entity_id
_entity_poly.type
_entity_poly.pdbx_seq_one_letter_code
_entity_poly.pdbx_strand_id
1 'polypeptide(L)'
;MRKNKAIMIGAGIANMAAAVYLIQEGKWRGNQITFYTIDEHGSNDGDLAKTETEEYWNEHHPLSNRKGYVARGGRMLNYRTYVDLMDLLSRIPSVTEPGMTAEEDTRYFDSKHQTFDKARLLEEGIGIVDSGKMGFNNQDRLLLTKLISIPDSEEEILDNITIEDYFKKSPHFF
;
A
#
# COMPACT_ATOMS: atom_id res chain seq x y z
N MET A 1 23.53 -19.26 20.64
CA MET A 1 24.16 -18.15 19.89
C MET A 1 23.14 -17.03 19.75
N ARG A 2 23.44 -15.81 20.22
CA ARG A 2 22.67 -14.63 19.77
C ARG A 2 23.04 -14.38 18.31
N LYS A 3 22.05 -14.18 17.45
CA LYS A 3 22.31 -13.72 16.08
C LYS A 3 22.71 -12.25 16.16
N ASN A 4 23.78 -11.88 15.46
CA ASN A 4 24.39 -10.55 15.57
C ASN A 4 24.36 -9.76 14.25
N LYS A 5 23.77 -10.34 13.19
CA LYS A 5 23.64 -9.75 11.86
C LYS A 5 22.26 -10.06 11.27
N ALA A 6 21.69 -9.09 10.57
CA ALA A 6 20.43 -9.19 9.86
C ALA A 6 20.67 -8.86 8.39
N ILE A 7 20.20 -9.74 7.52
CA ILE A 7 20.31 -9.61 6.07
C ILE A 7 18.90 -9.38 5.55
N MET A 8 18.68 -8.25 4.90
CA MET A 8 17.42 -7.85 4.30
C MET A 8 17.54 -7.97 2.78
N ILE A 9 16.68 -8.78 2.15
CA ILE A 9 16.64 -8.91 0.69
C ILE A 9 15.53 -7.99 0.17
N GLY A 10 15.91 -6.89 -0.47
CA GLY A 10 15.06 -5.78 -0.90
C GLY A 10 15.05 -4.60 0.08
N ALA A 11 14.89 -3.39 -0.45
CA ALA A 11 14.84 -2.13 0.31
C ALA A 11 13.41 -1.55 0.46
N GLY A 12 12.37 -2.36 0.21
CA GLY A 12 10.98 -1.94 0.37
C GLY A 12 10.56 -1.69 1.84
N ILE A 13 9.37 -1.12 2.01
CA ILE A 13 8.84 -0.68 3.32
C ILE A 13 8.87 -1.79 4.40
N ALA A 14 8.67 -3.05 4.03
CA ALA A 14 8.71 -4.18 4.97
C ALA A 14 10.09 -4.33 5.65
N ASN A 15 11.17 -4.32 4.86
CA ASN A 15 12.53 -4.47 5.40
C ASN A 15 13.02 -3.18 6.08
N MET A 16 12.62 -2.01 5.57
CA MET A 16 12.90 -0.74 6.21
C MET A 16 12.23 -0.66 7.60
N ALA A 17 10.96 -1.07 7.70
CA ALA A 17 10.25 -1.19 8.98
C ALA A 17 10.97 -2.17 9.92
N ALA A 18 11.34 -3.35 9.43
CA ALA A 18 12.07 -4.33 10.23
C ALA A 18 13.38 -3.76 10.80
N ALA A 19 14.12 -2.96 10.03
CA ALA A 19 15.32 -2.29 10.52
C ALA A 19 15.03 -1.25 11.61
N VAL A 20 13.95 -0.47 11.48
CA VAL A 20 13.50 0.47 12.54
C VAL A 20 13.25 -0.28 13.84
N TYR A 21 12.48 -1.37 13.83
CA TYR A 21 12.20 -2.15 15.03
C TYR A 21 13.44 -2.87 15.58
N LEU A 22 14.31 -3.42 14.73
CA LEU A 22 15.57 -4.02 15.18
C LEU A 22 16.46 -3.01 15.90
N ILE A 23 16.57 -1.79 15.37
CA ILE A 23 17.38 -0.73 15.96
C ILE A 23 16.73 -0.22 17.26
N GLN A 24 15.47 0.21 17.18
CA GLN A 24 14.82 0.93 18.27
C GLN A 24 14.35 0.02 19.40
N GLU A 25 13.87 -1.18 19.10
CA GLU A 25 13.37 -2.13 20.11
C GLU A 25 14.37 -3.24 20.38
N GLY A 26 14.89 -3.85 19.32
CA GLY A 26 15.91 -4.90 19.44
C GLY A 26 17.27 -4.39 19.95
N LYS A 27 17.48 -3.07 19.94
CA LYS A 27 18.75 -2.39 20.32
C LYS A 27 19.94 -2.83 19.45
N TRP A 28 19.68 -3.15 18.19
CA TRP A 28 20.72 -3.45 17.22
C TRP A 28 21.41 -2.17 16.75
N ARG A 29 22.68 -2.28 16.36
CA ARG A 29 23.41 -1.21 15.69
C ARG A 29 23.16 -1.29 14.19
N GLY A 30 23.06 -0.14 13.52
CA GLY A 30 22.84 -0.10 12.06
C GLY A 30 23.90 -0.88 11.26
N ASN A 31 25.16 -0.92 11.70
CA ASN A 31 26.22 -1.69 11.05
C ASN A 31 26.07 -3.23 11.17
N GLN A 32 25.04 -3.71 11.87
CA GLN A 32 24.66 -5.11 11.96
C GLN A 32 23.54 -5.48 10.99
N ILE A 33 22.97 -4.51 10.27
CA ILE A 33 21.86 -4.69 9.34
C ILE A 33 22.37 -4.35 7.95
N THR A 34 22.19 -5.27 7.00
CA THR A 34 22.64 -5.10 5.61
C THR A 34 21.47 -5.34 4.68
N PHE A 35 21.22 -4.38 3.80
CA PHE A 35 20.23 -4.49 2.73
C PHE A 35 20.92 -4.89 1.44
N TYR A 36 20.37 -5.89 0.75
CA TYR A 36 20.71 -6.22 -0.63
C TYR A 36 19.54 -5.79 -1.50
N THR A 37 19.74 -4.76 -2.31
CA THR A 37 18.71 -4.20 -3.20
C THR A 37 19.27 -4.04 -4.61
N ILE A 38 18.37 -4.01 -5.60
CA ILE A 38 18.70 -3.74 -7.00
C ILE A 38 18.44 -2.28 -7.39
N ASP A 39 17.54 -1.61 -6.67
CA ASP A 39 17.22 -0.18 -6.83
C ASP A 39 17.40 0.53 -5.48
N GLU A 40 17.82 1.80 -5.52
CA GLU A 40 18.03 2.63 -4.32
C GLU A 40 16.76 3.35 -3.84
N HIS A 41 15.65 3.19 -4.56
CA HIS A 41 14.36 3.81 -4.28
C HIS A 41 13.34 2.80 -3.73
N GLY A 42 12.49 3.26 -2.82
CA GLY A 42 11.34 2.49 -2.37
C GLY A 42 10.28 2.38 -3.46
N SER A 43 9.38 1.40 -3.35
CA SER A 43 8.19 1.24 -4.23
C SER A 43 7.24 2.44 -4.25
N ASN A 44 7.54 3.42 -3.41
CA ASN A 44 6.70 4.53 -3.00
C ASN A 44 7.31 5.88 -3.39
N ASP A 45 8.53 5.86 -3.89
CA ASP A 45 9.23 7.07 -4.28
C ASP A 45 8.75 7.43 -5.69
N GLY A 46 8.43 8.71 -5.88
CA GLY A 46 8.22 9.27 -7.20
C GLY A 46 9.38 10.20 -7.48
N ASP A 47 9.93 10.13 -8.68
CA ASP A 47 11.05 10.97 -9.10
C ASP A 47 10.84 11.44 -10.54
N LEU A 48 11.77 12.24 -11.05
CA LEU A 48 11.88 12.54 -12.46
C LEU A 48 11.99 11.25 -13.26
N ALA A 49 11.31 11.19 -14.39
CA ALA A 49 11.39 10.07 -15.33
C ALA A 49 12.82 9.80 -15.82
N LYS A 50 13.73 10.77 -15.68
CA LYS A 50 15.16 10.59 -15.95
C LYS A 50 15.84 9.71 -14.89
N THR A 51 15.55 9.90 -13.61
CA THR A 51 16.14 9.11 -12.52
C THR A 51 15.79 7.64 -12.67
N GLU A 52 14.52 7.36 -13.01
CA GLU A 52 14.03 6.00 -13.25
C GLU A 52 14.76 5.26 -14.39
N THR A 53 15.43 5.97 -15.32
CA THR A 53 16.18 5.30 -16.41
C THR A 53 17.42 4.56 -15.93
N GLU A 54 17.89 4.85 -14.72
CA GLU A 54 19.06 4.22 -14.12
C GLU A 54 18.70 2.97 -13.31
N GLU A 55 17.40 2.67 -13.16
CA GLU A 55 16.91 1.50 -12.44
C GLU A 55 17.11 0.20 -13.23
N TYR A 56 17.28 -0.89 -12.48
CA TYR A 56 17.69 -2.19 -13.03
C TYR A 56 16.78 -2.67 -14.18
N TRP A 57 15.45 -2.52 -14.04
CA TRP A 57 14.53 -2.93 -15.09
C TRP A 57 14.67 -2.09 -16.37
N ASN A 58 14.87 -0.77 -16.21
CA ASN A 58 14.92 0.16 -17.33
C ASN A 58 16.26 0.14 -18.07
N GLU A 59 17.30 -0.47 -17.50
CA GLU A 59 18.55 -0.80 -18.21
C GLU A 59 18.28 -1.75 -19.38
N HIS A 60 17.44 -2.77 -19.16
CA HIS A 60 17.07 -3.75 -20.19
C HIS A 60 15.77 -3.40 -20.93
N HIS A 61 14.95 -2.49 -20.38
CA HIS A 61 13.68 -2.03 -20.94
C HIS A 61 13.61 -0.50 -20.96
N PRO A 62 14.40 0.17 -21.83
CA PRO A 62 14.55 1.62 -21.78
C PRO A 62 13.23 2.35 -22.04
N LEU A 63 12.94 3.33 -21.20
CA LEU A 63 11.80 4.22 -21.34
C LEU A 63 11.89 5.01 -22.65
N SER A 64 10.79 5.06 -23.40
CA SER A 64 10.67 5.86 -24.64
C SER A 64 10.63 7.36 -24.39
N ASN A 65 10.27 7.79 -23.17
CA ASN A 65 10.27 9.18 -22.72
C ASN A 65 10.99 9.31 -21.37
N ARG A 66 11.86 10.31 -21.25
CA ARG A 66 12.69 10.59 -20.05
C ARG A 66 12.39 11.95 -19.43
N LYS A 67 11.27 12.57 -19.81
CA LYS A 67 10.82 13.89 -19.32
C LYS A 67 9.60 13.71 -18.41
N GLY A 68 9.46 14.63 -17.46
CA GLY A 68 8.35 14.63 -16.50
C GLY A 68 8.69 13.86 -15.23
N TYR A 69 7.64 13.42 -14.52
CA TYR A 69 7.73 12.69 -13.26
C TYR A 69 7.08 11.31 -13.42
N VAL A 70 7.58 10.34 -12.66
CA VAL A 70 6.99 9.02 -12.53
C VAL A 70 6.47 8.88 -11.11
N ALA A 71 5.19 8.53 -10.99
CA ALA A 71 4.62 8.05 -9.75
C ALA A 71 4.58 6.53 -9.81
N ARG A 72 5.46 5.85 -9.05
CA ARG A 72 5.58 4.37 -9.05
C ARG A 72 4.36 3.65 -8.45
N GLY A 73 3.40 4.41 -7.91
CA GLY A 73 2.09 3.94 -7.50
C GLY A 73 1.40 4.91 -6.54
N GLY A 74 0.08 5.02 -6.68
CA GLY A 74 -0.77 5.68 -5.69
C GLY A 74 -0.97 4.79 -4.46
N ARG A 75 -0.93 5.36 -3.27
CA ARG A 75 -1.20 4.66 -2.01
C ARG A 75 -2.30 5.36 -1.24
N MET A 76 -3.17 4.56 -0.65
CA MET A 76 -4.17 5.02 0.30
C MET A 76 -3.74 4.57 1.68
N LEU A 77 -3.83 5.47 2.64
CA LEU A 77 -3.63 5.16 4.05
C LEU A 77 -4.98 5.21 4.76
N ASN A 78 -5.13 4.39 5.80
CA ASN A 78 -6.27 4.50 6.70
C ASN A 78 -5.80 4.49 8.14
N TYR A 79 -5.85 5.65 8.79
CA TYR A 79 -5.35 5.85 10.14
C TYR A 79 -6.03 4.98 11.21
N ARG A 80 -7.25 4.49 10.94
CA ARG A 80 -8.02 3.69 11.90
C ARG A 80 -7.66 2.21 11.84
N THR A 81 -7.15 1.73 10.70
CA THR A 81 -6.87 0.31 10.48
C THR A 81 -5.37 0.02 10.36
N TYR A 82 -4.56 0.95 9.85
CA TYR A 82 -3.13 0.77 9.62
C TYR A 82 -2.31 1.01 10.91
N VAL A 83 -2.66 0.31 11.98
CA VAL A 83 -2.08 0.55 13.33
C VAL A 83 -0.57 0.38 13.34
N ASP A 84 -0.03 -0.65 12.67
CA ASP A 84 1.41 -0.91 12.63
C ASP A 84 2.17 0.13 11.81
N LEU A 85 1.57 0.61 10.71
CA LEU A 85 2.18 1.68 9.93
C LEU A 85 2.18 3.01 10.70
N MET A 86 1.11 3.31 11.44
CA MET A 86 1.08 4.53 12.26
C MET A 86 2.09 4.46 13.41
N ASP A 87 2.24 3.30 14.07
CA ASP A 87 3.31 3.10 15.05
C ASP A 87 4.69 3.30 14.41
N LEU A 88 4.94 2.69 13.25
CA LEU A 88 6.19 2.86 12.51
C LEU A 88 6.47 4.34 12.19
N LEU A 89 5.50 5.06 11.61
CA LEU A 89 5.67 6.45 11.20
C LEU A 89 5.83 7.40 12.40
N SER A 90 5.26 7.07 13.56
CA SER A 90 5.43 7.86 14.80
C SER A 90 6.87 7.81 15.34
N ARG A 91 7.68 6.87 14.87
CA ARG A 91 9.08 6.70 15.26
C ARG A 91 10.07 7.37 14.32
N ILE A 92 9.58 7.88 13.18
CA ILE A 92 10.39 8.49 12.13
C ILE A 92 10.15 10.01 12.16
N PRO A 93 11.20 10.85 12.22
CA PRO A 93 11.04 12.30 12.06
C PRO A 93 10.43 12.64 10.71
N SER A 94 9.56 13.65 10.66
CA SER A 94 9.10 14.18 9.38
C SER A 94 10.29 14.76 8.60
N VAL A 95 10.25 14.56 7.28
CA VAL A 95 11.23 15.12 6.34
C VAL A 95 10.83 16.52 5.86
N THR A 96 9.57 16.91 6.06
CA THR A 96 8.96 18.16 5.58
C THR A 96 8.72 19.15 6.71
N GLU A 97 8.37 18.67 7.91
CA GLU A 97 7.97 19.50 9.03
C GLU A 97 8.90 19.32 10.25
N PRO A 98 9.79 20.30 10.53
CA PRO A 98 10.72 20.20 11.64
C PRO A 98 10.04 20.04 13.00
N GLY A 99 10.48 19.06 13.78
CA GLY A 99 9.97 18.80 15.12
C GLY A 99 8.70 17.94 15.17
N MET A 100 8.16 17.53 14.02
CA MET A 100 7.08 16.54 13.92
C MET A 100 7.63 15.16 13.56
N THR A 101 6.85 14.13 13.87
CA THR A 101 7.01 12.78 13.31
C THR A 101 6.29 12.67 11.96
N ALA A 102 6.64 11.66 11.16
CA ALA A 102 5.98 11.40 9.88
C ALA A 102 4.49 11.06 10.05
N GLU A 103 4.10 10.43 11.17
CA GLU A 103 2.69 10.16 11.49
C GLU A 103 1.91 11.45 11.74
N GLU A 104 2.45 12.34 12.60
CA GLU A 104 1.82 13.61 12.94
C GLU A 104 1.65 14.49 11.71
N ASP A 105 2.66 14.57 10.86
CA ASP A 105 2.64 15.34 9.62
C ASP A 105 1.55 14.82 8.67
N THR A 106 1.56 13.51 8.39
CA THR A 106 0.58 12.88 7.50
C THR A 106 -0.86 13.10 8.01
N ARG A 107 -1.09 12.91 9.32
CA ARG A 107 -2.41 13.13 9.93
C ARG A 107 -2.83 14.59 9.92
N TYR A 108 -1.89 15.50 10.19
CA TYR A 108 -2.15 16.93 10.14
C TYR A 108 -2.57 17.35 8.73
N PHE A 109 -1.85 16.91 7.71
CA PHE A 109 -2.19 17.15 6.31
C PHE A 109 -3.60 16.65 5.97
N ASP A 110 -3.93 15.40 6.29
CA ASP A 110 -5.26 14.82 6.01
C ASP A 110 -6.40 15.58 6.71
N SER A 111 -6.17 16.03 7.95
CA SER A 111 -7.16 16.81 8.70
C SER A 111 -7.55 18.12 8.03
N LYS A 112 -6.66 18.67 7.19
CA LYS A 112 -6.88 19.91 6.42
C LYS A 112 -7.36 19.64 4.99
N HIS A 113 -7.18 18.41 4.48
CA HIS A 113 -7.45 18.03 3.10
C HIS A 113 -8.30 16.77 3.04
N GLN A 114 -9.47 16.81 3.66
CA GLN A 114 -10.39 15.67 3.70
C GLN A 114 -10.72 15.19 2.28
N THR A 115 -10.44 13.91 2.03
CA THR A 115 -10.72 13.29 0.74
C THR A 115 -12.22 12.98 0.63
N PHE A 116 -12.87 13.54 -0.38
CA PHE A 116 -14.26 13.23 -0.74
C PHE A 116 -14.38 13.19 -2.27
N ASP A 117 -14.64 12.00 -2.81
CA ASP A 117 -14.77 11.81 -4.25
C ASP A 117 -16.14 12.27 -4.76
N LYS A 118 -16.14 13.09 -5.81
CA LYS A 118 -17.35 13.65 -6.44
C LYS A 118 -17.73 12.94 -7.75
N ALA A 119 -16.79 12.22 -8.36
CA ALA A 119 -16.94 11.67 -9.71
C ALA A 119 -16.28 10.29 -9.78
N ARG A 120 -16.64 9.42 -8.83
CA ARG A 120 -16.02 8.10 -8.67
C ARG A 120 -16.19 7.20 -9.89
N LEU A 121 -17.36 7.28 -10.54
CA LEU A 121 -17.73 6.54 -11.74
C LEU A 121 -18.21 7.51 -12.82
N LEU A 122 -17.73 7.31 -14.04
CA LEU A 122 -18.07 8.07 -15.23
C LEU A 122 -18.52 7.10 -16.32
N GLU A 123 -19.60 7.42 -17.01
CA GLU A 123 -20.13 6.63 -18.13
C GLU A 123 -20.29 7.51 -19.37
N GLU A 124 -19.95 6.95 -20.54
CA GLU A 124 -20.05 7.66 -21.81
C GLU A 124 -21.50 8.08 -22.09
N GLY A 125 -21.70 9.34 -22.46
CA GLY A 125 -23.04 9.89 -22.76
C GLY A 125 -23.90 10.20 -21.53
N ILE A 126 -23.58 9.65 -20.34
CA ILE A 126 -24.30 9.92 -19.09
C ILE A 126 -23.54 10.95 -18.23
N GLY A 127 -22.21 10.88 -18.20
CA GLY A 127 -21.37 11.69 -17.31
C GLY A 127 -21.19 11.02 -15.96
N ILE A 128 -21.32 11.78 -14.86
CA ILE A 128 -21.15 11.26 -13.50
C ILE A 128 -22.33 10.36 -13.14
N VAL A 129 -22.05 9.11 -12.77
CA VAL A 129 -23.05 8.14 -12.36
C VAL A 129 -23.29 8.27 -10.84
N ASP A 130 -24.56 8.17 -10.40
CA ASP A 130 -24.89 8.09 -8.97
C ASP A 130 -24.40 6.74 -8.40
N SER A 131 -23.19 6.76 -7.84
CA SER A 131 -22.54 5.61 -7.21
C SER A 131 -22.74 5.56 -5.69
N GLY A 132 -23.72 6.31 -5.15
CA GLY A 132 -23.99 6.35 -3.71
C GLY A 132 -24.62 5.07 -3.15
N LYS A 133 -25.16 4.22 -4.04
CA LYS A 133 -25.79 2.93 -3.70
C LYS A 133 -25.05 1.79 -4.40
N MET A 134 -24.79 0.71 -3.66
CA MET A 134 -24.06 -0.46 -4.17
C MET A 134 -24.81 -1.30 -5.23
N GLY A 135 -26.12 -1.09 -5.43
CA GLY A 135 -26.88 -1.82 -6.45
C GLY A 135 -27.16 -3.31 -6.18
N PHE A 136 -26.60 -3.91 -5.12
CA PHE A 136 -26.74 -5.35 -4.84
C PHE A 136 -28.19 -5.84 -4.71
N ASN A 137 -28.49 -6.96 -5.36
CA ASN A 137 -29.73 -7.71 -5.16
C ASN A 137 -29.65 -8.60 -3.89
N ASN A 138 -30.70 -9.36 -3.58
CA ASN A 138 -30.73 -10.19 -2.38
C ASN A 138 -29.71 -11.35 -2.42
N GLN A 139 -29.45 -11.90 -3.61
CA GLN A 139 -28.48 -12.99 -3.79
C GLN A 139 -27.04 -12.50 -3.60
N ASP A 140 -26.70 -11.33 -4.13
CA ASP A 140 -25.40 -10.67 -3.93
C ASP A 140 -25.14 -10.44 -2.44
N ARG A 141 -26.12 -9.85 -1.76
CA ARG A 141 -26.05 -9.56 -0.31
C ARG A 141 -25.89 -10.84 0.50
N LEU A 142 -26.62 -11.89 0.16
CA LEU A 142 -26.53 -13.18 0.85
C LEU A 142 -25.13 -13.78 0.70
N LEU A 143 -24.57 -13.79 -0.51
CA LEU A 143 -23.24 -14.32 -0.76
C LEU A 143 -22.15 -13.47 -0.10
N LEU A 144 -22.21 -12.15 -0.21
CA LEU A 144 -21.24 -11.26 0.44
C LEU A 144 -21.30 -11.37 1.97
N THR A 145 -22.51 -11.46 2.55
CA THR A 145 -22.69 -11.67 4.00
C THR A 145 -22.13 -13.02 4.42
N LYS A 146 -22.37 -14.07 3.62
CA LYS A 146 -21.82 -15.40 3.88
C LYS A 146 -20.29 -15.35 3.85
N LEU A 147 -19.67 -14.67 2.88
CA LEU A 147 -18.23 -14.51 2.77
C LEU A 147 -17.65 -13.87 4.03
N ILE A 148 -18.23 -12.74 4.47
CA ILE A 148 -17.78 -12.00 5.66
C ILE A 148 -18.02 -12.78 6.96
N SER A 149 -18.99 -13.69 6.99
CA SER A 149 -19.31 -14.48 8.19
C SER A 149 -18.44 -15.74 8.35
N ILE A 150 -17.56 -16.04 7.39
CA ILE A 150 -16.61 -17.15 7.51
C ILE A 150 -15.60 -16.78 8.60
N PRO A 151 -15.44 -17.60 9.65
CA PRO A 151 -14.44 -17.35 10.67
C PRO A 151 -13.03 -17.61 10.11
N ASP A 152 -12.03 -16.89 10.60
CA ASP A 152 -10.63 -17.06 10.19
C ASP A 152 -10.15 -18.52 10.32
N SER A 153 -10.68 -19.28 11.28
CA SER A 153 -10.36 -20.71 11.47
C SER A 153 -10.82 -21.62 10.32
N GLU A 154 -11.68 -21.11 9.44
CA GLU A 154 -12.21 -21.82 8.28
C GLU A 154 -11.83 -21.14 6.95
N GLU A 155 -10.87 -20.20 6.95
CA GLU A 155 -10.47 -19.45 5.74
C GLU A 155 -10.09 -20.39 4.57
N GLU A 156 -9.48 -21.54 4.87
CA GLU A 156 -9.05 -22.56 3.88
C GLU A 156 -10.19 -23.07 2.99
N ILE A 157 -11.47 -22.88 3.35
CA ILE A 157 -12.59 -23.20 2.46
C ILE A 157 -12.63 -22.31 1.20
N LEU A 158 -11.88 -21.21 1.20
CA LEU A 158 -11.72 -20.28 0.08
C LEU A 158 -10.48 -20.57 -0.77
N ASP A 159 -9.68 -21.60 -0.42
CA ASP A 159 -8.46 -21.93 -1.14
C ASP A 159 -8.72 -22.20 -2.62
N ASN A 160 -7.95 -21.51 -3.47
CA ASN A 160 -8.02 -21.60 -4.93
C ASN A 160 -9.40 -21.25 -5.52
N ILE A 161 -10.26 -20.55 -4.77
CA ILE A 161 -11.54 -20.04 -5.28
C ILE A 161 -11.34 -18.60 -5.76
N THR A 162 -11.59 -18.35 -7.04
CA THR A 162 -11.59 -16.98 -7.56
C THR A 162 -12.86 -16.23 -7.13
N ILE A 163 -12.82 -14.89 -7.18
CA ILE A 163 -14.02 -14.07 -6.91
C ILE A 163 -15.15 -14.44 -7.89
N GLU A 164 -14.82 -14.67 -9.17
CA GLU A 164 -15.77 -15.11 -10.19
C GLU A 164 -16.41 -16.47 -9.81
N ASP A 165 -15.60 -17.44 -9.38
CA ASP A 165 -16.08 -18.76 -8.94
C ASP A 165 -17.00 -18.67 -7.72
N TYR A 166 -16.67 -17.82 -6.74
CA TYR A 166 -17.47 -17.60 -5.55
C TYR A 166 -18.85 -17.03 -5.89
N PHE A 167 -18.88 -16.03 -6.79
CA PHE A 167 -20.09 -15.34 -7.21
C PHE A 167 -20.77 -15.97 -8.44
N LYS A 168 -20.37 -17.16 -8.92
CA LYS A 168 -20.97 -17.80 -10.11
C LYS A 168 -22.48 -18.02 -10.06
N LYS A 169 -23.06 -18.10 -8.85
CA LYS A 169 -24.52 -18.21 -8.63
C LYS A 169 -25.23 -16.85 -8.56
N SER A 170 -24.50 -15.76 -8.68
CA SER A 170 -25.02 -14.39 -8.79
C SER A 170 -24.30 -13.63 -9.91
N PRO A 171 -24.57 -13.96 -11.20
CA PRO A 171 -23.96 -13.24 -12.32
C PRO A 171 -24.19 -11.72 -12.29
N HIS A 172 -25.30 -11.28 -11.67
CA HIS A 172 -25.62 -9.86 -11.44
C HIS A 172 -24.57 -9.10 -10.61
N PHE A 173 -23.72 -9.80 -9.85
CA PHE A 173 -22.67 -9.17 -9.06
C PHE A 173 -21.63 -8.43 -9.93
N PHE A 174 -21.47 -8.84 -11.19
CA PHE A 174 -20.57 -8.26 -12.19
C PHE A 174 -21.37 -7.61 -13.34
#